data_AF-M0D7I5-F1
#
_entry.id   AF-M0D7I5-F1
#
_cell.length_a   1.000
_cell.length_b   1.000
_cell.length_c   1.000
_cell.angle_alpha   90.00
_cell.angle_beta   90.00
_cell.angle_gamma   90.00
#
_symmetry.space_group_name_H-M   'P 1'
#
loop_
_entity.id
_entity.type
_entity.pdbx_description
1 polymer ?
#
loop_
_entity_poly.entity_id
_entity_poly.type
_entity_poly.pdbx_seq_one_letter_code
_entity_poly.pdbx_strand_id
1 'polypeptide(L)'
;MQKLQNHGGSGVVTLPRDDLEKDDLLEEGALPDEQHLDVDRLGRRTYVVRIPDEGGDLPELAQCEVVERLAAKRALDLGVGRGTPQAD
;
A
#
# COMPACT_ATOMS: atom_id res chain seq x y z
N MET A 1 -1.06 19.14 4.20
CA MET A 1 0.05 18.52 3.45
C MET A 1 1.06 17.98 4.42
N GLN A 2 1.36 16.68 4.37
CA GLN A 2 2.44 16.06 5.13
C GLN A 2 3.78 16.54 4.59
N LYS A 3 4.79 16.64 5.46
CA LYS A 3 6.15 17.07 5.10
C LYS A 3 7.12 15.95 5.43
N LEU A 4 8.10 15.72 4.56
CA LEU A 4 9.23 14.85 4.87
C LEU A 4 10.12 15.58 5.88
N GLN A 5 10.33 14.96 7.04
CA GLN A 5 11.17 15.47 8.11
C GLN A 5 12.52 14.74 8.11
N ASN A 6 13.58 15.43 8.52
CA ASN A 6 14.87 14.79 8.73
C ASN A 6 14.97 14.31 10.18
N HIS A 7 15.31 13.05 10.36
CA HIS A 7 15.59 12.44 11.65
C HIS A 7 16.89 11.64 11.55
N GLY A 8 18.00 12.21 12.01
CA GLY A 8 19.30 11.52 12.02
C GLY A 8 19.82 11.10 10.65
N GLY A 9 19.43 11.80 9.57
CA GLY A 9 19.77 11.43 8.19
C GLY A 9 18.73 10.54 7.50
N SER A 10 17.72 10.07 8.23
CA SER A 10 16.57 9.35 7.70
C SER A 10 15.39 10.28 7.45
N GLY A 11 14.64 10.01 6.38
CA GLY A 11 13.39 10.72 6.08
C GLY A 11 12.23 10.12 6.87
N VAL A 12 11.48 10.96 7.57
CA VAL A 12 10.28 10.56 8.31
C VAL A 12 9.05 11.25 7.72
N VAL A 13 7.98 10.48 7.57
CA VAL A 13 6.65 10.98 7.19
C VAL A 13 5.62 10.42 8.18
N THR A 14 4.60 11.21 8.48
CA THR A 14 3.50 10.80 9.36
C THR A 14 2.46 10.02 8.59
N LEU A 15 1.95 8.93 9.15
CA LEU A 15 0.71 8.30 8.68
C LEU A 15 -0.51 8.97 9.35
N PRO A 16 -1.65 9.13 8.65
CA PRO A 16 -2.86 9.69 9.26
C PRO A 16 -3.38 8.80 10.38
N ARG A 17 -3.64 9.39 11.56
CA ARG A 17 -4.08 8.65 12.74
C ARG A 17 -5.42 7.93 12.53
N ASP A 18 -6.38 8.57 11.88
CA ASP A 18 -7.70 8.01 11.63
C ASP A 18 -7.65 6.76 10.75
N ASP A 19 -6.62 6.60 9.91
CA ASP A 19 -6.45 5.40 9.10
C ASP A 19 -5.80 4.28 9.93
N LEU A 20 -4.82 4.62 10.78
CA LEU A 20 -4.25 3.67 11.75
C LEU A 20 -5.31 3.12 12.71
N GLU A 21 -6.26 3.95 13.15
CA GLU A 21 -7.37 3.50 14.00
C GLU A 21 -8.32 2.55 13.29
N LYS A 22 -8.63 2.78 12.00
CA LYS A 22 -9.48 1.86 11.20
C LYS A 22 -8.81 0.52 10.93
N ASP A 23 -7.49 0.50 10.92
CA ASP A 23 -6.68 -0.69 10.71
C ASP A 23 -6.29 -1.38 12.04
N ASP A 24 -6.89 -0.96 13.16
CA ASP A 24 -6.67 -1.51 14.51
C ASP A 24 -5.19 -1.44 14.98
N LEU A 25 -4.45 -0.44 14.50
CA LEU A 25 -3.01 -0.25 14.79
C LEU A 25 -2.74 0.63 16.02
N LEU A 26 -3.78 0.98 16.77
CA LEU A 26 -3.66 1.76 18.00
C LEU A 26 -3.95 0.89 19.22
N GLU A 27 -3.07 0.93 20.22
CA GLU A 27 -3.25 0.26 21.51
C GLU A 27 -3.90 1.22 22.50
N GLU A 28 -5.11 0.91 22.96
CA GLU A 28 -5.90 1.79 23.85
C GLU A 28 -6.04 3.23 23.32
N GLY A 29 -6.09 3.37 21.99
CA GLY A 29 -6.13 4.66 21.33
C GLY A 29 -4.80 5.42 21.39
N ALA A 30 -3.66 4.77 21.57
CA ALA A 30 -2.33 5.36 21.43
C ALA A 30 -1.52 4.62 20.35
N LEU A 31 -0.46 5.23 19.84
CA LEU A 31 0.49 4.48 19.01
C LEU A 31 1.24 3.51 19.94
N PRO A 32 1.43 2.25 19.55
CA PRO A 32 2.24 1.30 20.31
C PRO A 32 3.69 1.79 20.42
N ASP A 33 4.38 1.37 21.49
CA ASP A 33 5.79 1.69 21.72
C ASP A 33 6.70 1.02 20.66
N GLU A 34 6.32 -0.17 20.20
CA GLU A 34 6.99 -0.90 19.14
C GLU A 34 5.98 -1.35 18.08
N GLN A 35 6.17 -0.86 16.84
CA GLN A 35 5.43 -1.34 15.66
C GLN A 35 6.43 -1.66 14.56
N HIS A 36 6.39 -2.90 14.07
CA HIS A 36 7.16 -3.28 12.89
C HIS A 36 6.44 -2.81 11.63
N LEU A 37 7.22 -2.31 10.69
CA LEU A 37 6.76 -1.80 9.40
C LEU A 37 7.85 -2.01 8.36
N ASP A 38 7.42 -2.29 7.15
CA ASP A 38 8.28 -2.49 6.00
C ASP A 38 8.09 -1.36 5.00
N VAL A 39 9.19 -0.86 4.45
CA VAL A 39 9.18 0.26 3.50
C VAL A 39 9.84 -0.16 2.20
N ASP A 40 9.02 -0.28 1.16
CA ASP A 40 9.45 -0.69 -0.16
C ASP A 40 9.50 0.48 -1.14
N ARG A 41 10.54 0.51 -1.96
CA ARG A 41 10.63 1.42 -3.10
C ARG A 41 10.04 0.75 -4.34
N LEU A 42 8.86 1.22 -4.77
CA LEU A 42 8.20 0.71 -5.97
C LEU A 42 8.71 1.36 -7.27
N GLY A 43 9.45 2.46 -7.17
CA GLY A 43 9.98 3.16 -8.33
C GLY A 43 10.62 4.49 -8.00
N ARG A 44 10.84 5.31 -9.03
CA ARG A 44 11.38 6.66 -8.82
C ARG A 44 10.36 7.53 -8.08
N ARG A 45 10.70 7.93 -6.84
CA ARG A 45 9.89 8.78 -5.96
C ARG A 45 8.56 8.15 -5.52
N THR A 46 8.48 6.83 -5.56
CA THR A 46 7.30 6.08 -5.11
C THR A 46 7.75 5.06 -4.09
N TYR A 47 7.16 5.16 -2.90
CA TYR A 47 7.41 4.28 -1.78
C TYR A 47 6.07 3.79 -1.25
N VAL A 48 6.07 2.59 -0.70
CA VAL A 48 4.93 2.03 0.03
C VAL A 48 5.38 1.65 1.43
N VAL A 49 4.54 1.92 2.41
CA VAL A 49 4.70 1.43 3.79
C VAL A 49 3.68 0.31 3.96
N ARG A 50 4.13 -0.82 4.47
CA ARG A 50 3.29 -1.98 4.79
C ARG A 50 3.48 -2.34 6.24
N ILE A 51 2.40 -2.73 6.87
CA ILE A 51 2.37 -3.10 8.28
C ILE A 51 1.98 -4.58 8.31
N PRO A 52 2.78 -5.46 8.95
CA PRO A 52 2.44 -6.88 9.05
C PRO A 52 1.10 -7.09 9.76
N ASP A 53 0.40 -8.16 9.40
CA ASP A 53 -0.76 -8.63 10.14
C ASP A 53 -0.36 -9.29 11.48
N GLU A 54 -1.34 -9.80 12.23
CA GLU A 54 -1.11 -10.53 13.48
C GLU A 54 -0.20 -11.77 13.32
N GLY A 55 -0.15 -12.35 12.11
CA GLY A 55 0.71 -13.48 11.75
C GLY A 55 2.15 -13.07 11.43
N GLY A 56 2.41 -11.77 11.30
CA GLY A 56 3.71 -11.22 10.89
C GLY A 56 3.91 -11.20 9.38
N ASP A 57 2.88 -11.51 8.59
CA ASP A 57 2.95 -11.51 7.14
C ASP A 57 2.63 -10.11 6.59
N LEU A 58 3.37 -9.69 5.56
CA LEU A 58 3.14 -8.41 4.90
C LEU A 58 2.01 -8.52 3.88
N PRO A 59 1.07 -7.57 3.83
CA PRO A 59 0.03 -7.53 2.81
C PRO A 59 0.61 -7.58 1.38
N GLU A 60 0.10 -8.48 0.55
CA GLU A 60 0.52 -8.60 -0.84
C GLU A 60 0.02 -7.41 -1.66
N LEU A 61 0.94 -6.63 -2.21
CA LEU A 61 0.59 -5.46 -3.04
C LEU A 61 -0.31 -5.80 -4.22
N ALA A 62 -0.14 -6.99 -4.81
CA ALA A 62 -0.94 -7.44 -5.94
C ALA A 62 -2.41 -7.68 -5.56
N GLN A 63 -2.69 -7.99 -4.29
CA GLN A 63 -4.02 -8.25 -3.76
C GLN A 63 -4.67 -6.99 -3.15
N CYS A 64 -3.95 -5.87 -3.08
CA CYS A 64 -4.54 -4.62 -2.67
C CYS A 64 -5.59 -4.18 -3.69
N GLU A 65 -6.82 -3.91 -3.23
CA GLU A 65 -7.96 -3.56 -4.09
C GLU A 65 -7.67 -2.44 -5.09
N VAL A 66 -6.89 -1.42 -4.68
CA VAL A 66 -6.48 -0.33 -5.57
C VAL A 66 -5.57 -0.80 -6.69
N VAL A 67 -4.66 -1.74 -6.41
CA VAL A 67 -3.73 -2.31 -7.39
C VAL A 67 -4.48 -3.20 -8.36
N GLU A 68 -5.35 -4.08 -7.87
CA GLU A 68 -6.21 -4.93 -8.69
C GLU A 68 -7.08 -4.09 -9.64
N ARG A 69 -7.71 -3.04 -9.11
CA ARG A 69 -8.53 -2.11 -9.90
C ARG A 69 -7.71 -1.41 -10.99
N LEU A 70 -6.49 -0.94 -10.67
CA LEU A 70 -5.61 -0.31 -11.64
C LEU A 70 -5.16 -1.31 -12.72
N ALA A 71 -4.83 -2.53 -12.34
CA ALA A 71 -4.46 -3.60 -13.27
C ALA A 71 -5.61 -3.96 -14.21
N ALA A 72 -6.82 -4.16 -13.68
CA ALA A 72 -8.02 -4.44 -14.47
C ALA A 72 -8.32 -3.33 -15.48
N LYS A 73 -8.26 -2.06 -15.03
CA LYS A 73 -8.42 -0.90 -15.93
C LYS A 73 -7.40 -0.91 -17.06
N ARG A 74 -6.12 -1.18 -16.75
CA ARG A 74 -5.05 -1.25 -17.75
C ARG A 74 -5.25 -2.39 -18.74
N ALA A 75 -5.73 -3.56 -18.29
CA ALA A 75 -6.00 -4.69 -19.16
C ALA A 75 -7.09 -4.35 -20.20
N LEU A 76 -8.16 -3.67 -19.77
CA LEU A 76 -9.21 -3.17 -20.66
C LEU A 76 -8.68 -2.14 -21.67
N ASP A 77 -7.87 -1.17 -21.21
CA ASP A 77 -7.27 -0.14 -22.06
C ASP A 77 -6.34 -0.75 -23.12
N LEU A 78 -5.61 -1.81 -22.77
CA LEU A 78 -4.69 -2.52 -23.67
C LEU A 78 -5.42 -3.51 -24.61
N GLY A 79 -6.74 -3.63 -24.53
CA GLY A 79 -7.53 -4.52 -25.37
C GLY A 79 -7.34 -6.01 -25.08
N VAL A 80 -6.84 -6.35 -23.88
CA VAL A 80 -6.72 -7.73 -23.39
C VAL A 80 -8.13 -8.26 -23.12
N GLY A 81 -8.81 -8.69 -24.19
CA GLY A 81 -10.22 -9.08 -24.17
C GLY A 81 -10.92 -9.10 -25.53
N ARG A 82 -10.33 -8.50 -26.59
CA ARG A 82 -10.83 -8.69 -27.97
C ARG A 82 -10.26 -9.96 -28.59
N GLY A 83 -10.60 -11.11 -27.98
CA GLY A 83 -10.55 -12.38 -28.69
C GLY A 83 -11.62 -12.37 -29.78
N THR A 84 -11.18 -12.50 -31.02
CA THR A 84 -11.96 -12.64 -32.26
C THR A 84 -13.24 -13.48 -32.12
N PRO A 85 -14.39 -13.07 -32.69
CA PRO A 85 -15.47 -14.02 -32.94
C PRO A 85 -14.95 -15.06 -33.93
N GLN A 86 -14.90 -16.31 -33.50
CA GLN A 86 -14.62 -17.45 -34.37
C GLN A 86 -15.84 -17.59 -35.30
N ALA A 87 -15.65 -17.26 -36.58
CA ALA A 87 -16.64 -17.49 -37.62
C ALA A 87 -16.65 -18.98 -38.00
N ASP A 88 -17.86 -19.51 -38.23
CA ASP A 88 -18.21 -20.89 -38.58
C ASP A 88 -17.45 -21.48 -39.79
#